data_AF-A0A8B8YH31-F1
#
_entry.id   AF-A0A8B8YH31-F1
#
_cell.length_a   1.000
_cell.length_b   1.000
_cell.length_c   1.000
_cell.angle_alpha   90.00
_cell.angle_beta   90.00
_cell.angle_gamma   90.00
#
_symmetry.space_group_name_H-M   'P 1'
#
loop_
_entity.id
_entity.type
_entity.pdbx_description
1 polymer ?
#
loop_
_entity_poly.entity_id
_entity_poly.type
_entity_poly.pdbx_seq_one_letter_code
_entity_poly.pdbx_strand_id
1 'polypeptide(L)'
;MKKLFTLWRRKDEPHTQPGYNLRDKDLKKLHKAASVGDLEKVKEYLQLKKHDVNMRDREHRTPLHLACANGYSNIVSLLIEKQCKVNVWDGENRSPLTKAVQCDKESCATILLEHGADPNLVDLYGNTALHYAACHQSDSLVAKLLEHKANLEAQNKDGYTPLLLAITENNAEMVEFLLKSGADVNASDKNQRTALMIALSDEPTSLVSLLLQQEVNLSCQDIMDSQLRNMLLSMVLLCK
;
A
#
# COMPACT_ATOMS: atom_id res chain seq x y z
N MET A 1 6.40 2.63 -21.51
CA MET A 1 7.12 1.52 -20.84
C MET A 1 6.19 0.86 -19.81
N LYS A 2 5.21 0.03 -20.25
CA LYS A 2 4.21 -0.62 -19.36
C LYS A 2 4.76 -1.72 -18.42
N LYS A 3 6.07 -1.73 -18.14
CA LYS A 3 6.78 -2.86 -17.51
C LYS A 3 6.97 -2.74 -16.00
N LEU A 4 6.98 -1.55 -15.41
CA LEU A 4 7.18 -1.41 -13.96
C LEU A 4 5.97 -1.93 -13.16
N PHE A 5 4.77 -1.69 -13.70
CA PHE A 5 3.52 -2.08 -13.08
C PHE A 5 3.17 -3.57 -13.20
N THR A 6 3.62 -4.22 -14.28
CA THR A 6 3.41 -5.66 -14.49
C THR A 6 4.35 -6.54 -13.66
N LEU A 7 5.24 -5.94 -12.86
CA LEU A 7 5.98 -6.65 -11.82
C LEU A 7 5.24 -6.70 -10.47
N TRP A 8 4.31 -5.78 -10.21
CA TRP A 8 3.54 -5.72 -8.95
C TRP A 8 2.25 -6.54 -9.02
N ARG A 9 1.55 -6.50 -10.16
CA ARG A 9 0.57 -7.54 -10.55
C ARG A 9 1.31 -8.64 -11.29
N ARG A 10 1.59 -9.75 -10.61
CA ARG A 10 2.11 -10.97 -11.26
C ARG A 10 1.29 -11.27 -12.52
N LYS A 11 1.96 -11.32 -13.68
CA LYS A 11 1.40 -11.78 -14.96
C LYS A 11 0.95 -13.25 -14.96
N ASP A 12 1.25 -14.00 -13.90
CA ASP A 12 1.00 -15.44 -13.80
C ASP A 12 -0.15 -15.80 -12.84
N GLU A 13 -0.89 -14.82 -12.31
CA GLU A 13 -2.07 -15.10 -11.50
C GLU A 13 -3.32 -15.18 -12.39
N PRO A 14 -3.97 -16.36 -12.50
CA PRO A 14 -5.23 -16.48 -13.23
C PRO A 14 -6.27 -15.56 -12.59
N HIS A 15 -7.07 -14.90 -13.43
CA HIS A 15 -8.14 -13.95 -13.08
C HIS A 15 -9.20 -14.54 -12.14
N THR A 16 -8.86 -14.63 -10.87
CA THR A 16 -9.78 -14.89 -9.76
C THR A 16 -9.56 -13.77 -8.74
N GLN A 17 -10.65 -13.22 -8.21
CA GLN A 17 -10.68 -12.11 -7.26
C GLN A 17 -9.59 -12.22 -6.17
N PRO A 18 -9.07 -11.11 -5.59
CA PRO A 18 -8.03 -11.13 -4.57
C PRO A 18 -8.58 -11.76 -3.27
N GLY A 19 -8.59 -13.08 -3.25
CA GLY A 19 -9.07 -13.94 -2.18
C GLY A 19 -8.24 -15.21 -2.24
N TYR A 20 -7.60 -15.54 -1.13
CA TYR A 20 -6.63 -16.64 -1.07
C TYR A 20 -7.28 -17.98 -1.42
N ASN A 21 -6.89 -18.58 -2.56
CA ASN A 21 -7.12 -20.01 -2.83
C ASN A 21 -6.01 -20.83 -2.15
N LEU A 22 -6.35 -21.58 -1.09
CA LEU A 22 -5.39 -22.34 -0.29
C LEU A 22 -5.62 -23.84 -0.41
N ARG A 23 -4.52 -24.61 -0.51
CA ARG A 23 -4.52 -26.08 -0.55
C ARG A 23 -4.67 -26.65 0.87
N ASP A 24 -5.63 -27.56 1.06
CA ASP A 24 -6.26 -27.96 2.33
C ASP A 24 -5.39 -28.65 3.40
N LYS A 25 -4.19 -29.18 3.08
CA LYS A 25 -3.48 -30.09 4.01
C LYS A 25 -2.65 -29.40 5.11
N ASP A 26 -2.39 -28.10 4.99
CA ASP A 26 -1.39 -27.41 5.83
C ASP A 26 -1.96 -26.25 6.67
N LEU A 27 -3.23 -25.89 6.46
CA LEU A 27 -3.92 -24.88 7.26
C LEU A 27 -4.45 -25.54 8.53
N LYS A 28 -3.96 -25.08 9.68
CA LYS A 28 -4.58 -25.41 10.96
C LYS A 28 -6.02 -24.86 10.97
N LYS A 29 -6.94 -25.54 11.67
CA LYS A 29 -8.39 -25.30 11.56
C LYS A 29 -8.80 -23.83 11.70
N LEU A 30 -8.15 -23.08 12.59
CA LEU A 30 -8.42 -21.65 12.81
C LEU A 30 -8.06 -20.77 11.61
N HIS A 31 -6.96 -21.05 10.90
CA HIS A 31 -6.60 -20.33 9.67
C HIS A 31 -7.66 -20.47 8.59
N LYS A 32 -8.14 -21.71 8.37
CA LYS A 32 -9.19 -21.99 7.38
C LYS A 32 -10.49 -21.30 7.74
N ALA A 33 -10.90 -21.34 9.01
CA ALA A 33 -12.12 -20.66 9.46
C ALA A 33 -12.02 -19.13 9.27
N ALA A 34 -10.88 -18.53 9.63
CA ALA A 34 -10.62 -17.11 9.43
C ALA A 34 -10.55 -16.72 7.95
N SER A 35 -10.02 -17.58 7.08
CA SER A 35 -9.90 -17.30 5.64
C SER A 35 -11.21 -17.41 4.88
N VAL A 36 -12.23 -18.11 5.39
CA VAL A 36 -13.53 -18.25 4.72
C VAL A 36 -14.64 -17.41 5.36
N GLY A 37 -14.33 -16.70 6.45
CA GLY A 37 -15.33 -15.88 7.13
C GLY A 37 -16.25 -16.65 8.08
N ASP A 38 -15.89 -17.87 8.48
CA ASP A 38 -16.71 -18.70 9.36
C ASP A 38 -16.54 -18.28 10.82
N LEU A 39 -17.29 -17.23 11.20
CA LEU A 39 -17.23 -16.63 12.53
C LEU A 39 -17.55 -17.64 13.65
N GLU A 40 -18.50 -18.54 13.42
CA GLU A 40 -18.92 -19.50 14.44
C GLU A 40 -17.83 -20.55 14.69
N LYS A 41 -17.18 -21.07 13.65
CA LYS A 41 -16.01 -21.94 13.82
C LYS A 41 -14.84 -21.21 14.47
N VAL A 42 -14.60 -19.94 14.13
CA VAL A 42 -13.55 -19.15 14.80
C VAL A 42 -13.84 -19.05 16.31
N LYS A 43 -15.08 -18.74 16.71
CA LYS A 43 -15.49 -18.71 18.12
C LYS A 43 -15.30 -20.06 18.79
N GLU A 44 -15.77 -21.13 18.17
CA GLU A 44 -15.65 -22.50 18.69
C GLU A 44 -14.18 -22.85 18.94
N TYR A 45 -13.30 -22.62 17.95
CA TYR A 45 -11.89 -22.93 18.07
C TYR A 45 -11.18 -22.07 19.13
N LEU A 46 -11.55 -20.80 19.28
CA LEU A 46 -10.96 -19.91 20.29
C LEU A 46 -11.48 -20.18 21.72
N GLN A 47 -12.67 -20.78 21.89
CA GLN A 47 -13.16 -21.22 23.21
C GLN A 47 -12.44 -22.47 23.71
N LEU A 48 -12.07 -23.37 22.80
CA LEU A 48 -11.23 -24.52 23.12
C LEU A 48 -9.84 -24.00 23.51
N LYS A 49 -9.51 -24.02 24.82
CA LYS A 49 -8.23 -23.57 25.45
C LYS A 49 -6.91 -24.11 24.82
N LYS A 50 -6.99 -24.89 23.74
CA LYS A 50 -5.86 -25.46 22.99
C LYS A 50 -5.41 -24.64 21.78
N HIS A 51 -6.18 -23.67 21.28
CA HIS A 51 -5.80 -22.93 20.07
C HIS A 51 -5.11 -21.60 20.41
N ASP A 52 -3.86 -21.47 19.96
CA ASP A 52 -3.13 -20.21 20.00
C ASP A 52 -3.65 -19.26 18.91
N VAL A 53 -4.20 -18.11 19.30
CA VAL A 53 -4.71 -17.08 18.37
C VAL A 53 -3.62 -16.54 17.43
N ASN A 54 -2.35 -16.64 17.85
CA ASN A 54 -1.18 -16.17 17.10
C ASN A 54 -0.49 -17.27 16.30
N MET A 55 -1.12 -18.44 16.19
CA MET A 55 -0.58 -19.57 15.46
C MET A 55 -0.18 -19.20 14.04
N ARG A 56 1.03 -19.60 13.66
CA ARG A 56 1.54 -19.40 12.30
C ARG A 56 1.34 -20.65 11.43
N ASP A 57 1.01 -20.42 10.16
CA ASP A 57 1.05 -21.44 9.11
C ASP A 57 2.46 -21.55 8.49
N ARG A 58 2.61 -22.27 7.37
CA ARG A 58 3.90 -22.45 6.69
C ARG A 58 4.46 -21.18 6.06
N GLU A 59 3.60 -20.23 5.72
CA GLU A 59 3.97 -18.92 5.16
C GLU A 59 4.08 -17.88 6.28
N HIS A 60 4.24 -18.32 7.54
CA HIS A 60 4.28 -17.49 8.74
C HIS A 60 3.03 -16.62 8.98
N ARG A 61 1.91 -16.88 8.31
CA ARG A 61 0.67 -16.11 8.45
C ARG A 61 -0.09 -16.53 9.70
N THR A 62 -0.69 -15.55 10.36
CA THR A 62 -1.65 -15.76 11.45
C THR A 62 -3.08 -15.78 10.91
N PRO A 63 -4.08 -16.27 11.67
CA PRO A 63 -5.49 -16.13 11.30
C PRO A 63 -5.88 -14.67 11.01
N LEU A 64 -5.28 -13.71 11.71
CA LEU A 64 -5.49 -12.29 11.51
C LEU A 64 -5.11 -11.85 10.08
N HIS A 65 -3.97 -12.29 9.54
CA HIS A 65 -3.57 -11.97 8.16
C HIS A 65 -4.62 -12.41 7.14
N LEU A 66 -5.18 -13.62 7.32
CA LEU A 66 -6.15 -14.20 6.39
C LEU A 66 -7.51 -13.50 6.48
N ALA A 67 -7.97 -13.19 7.70
CA ALA A 67 -9.20 -12.42 7.91
C ALA A 67 -9.09 -11.02 7.30
N CYS A 68 -7.96 -10.33 7.52
CA CYS A 68 -7.71 -8.99 7.01
C CYS A 68 -7.68 -8.94 5.48
N ALA A 69 -6.99 -9.90 4.84
CA ALA A 69 -6.88 -9.90 3.39
C ALA A 69 -8.20 -10.24 2.69
N ASN A 70 -9.02 -11.11 3.29
CA ASN A 70 -10.32 -11.48 2.72
C ASN A 70 -11.46 -10.55 3.17
N GLY A 71 -11.20 -9.59 4.06
CA GLY A 71 -12.16 -8.55 4.43
C GLY A 71 -13.15 -8.91 5.53
N TYR A 72 -12.87 -9.94 6.34
CA TYR A 72 -13.77 -10.37 7.41
C TYR A 72 -13.56 -9.55 8.69
N SER A 73 -14.06 -8.30 8.68
CA SER A 73 -13.92 -7.34 9.79
C SER A 73 -14.44 -7.86 11.12
N ASN A 74 -15.55 -8.61 11.12
CA ASN A 74 -16.10 -9.27 12.30
C ASN A 74 -15.12 -10.28 12.94
N ILE A 75 -14.37 -11.03 12.13
CA ILE A 75 -13.35 -11.95 12.61
C ILE A 75 -12.12 -11.17 13.08
N VAL A 76 -11.73 -10.09 12.40
CA VAL A 76 -10.65 -9.21 12.83
C VAL A 76 -10.93 -8.67 14.24
N SER A 77 -12.12 -8.12 14.48
CA SER A 77 -12.54 -7.66 15.81
C SER A 77 -12.46 -8.77 16.86
N LEU A 78 -13.02 -9.95 16.56
CA LEU A 78 -12.97 -11.09 17.49
C LEU A 78 -11.53 -11.54 17.82
N LEU A 79 -10.63 -11.58 16.83
CA LEU A 79 -9.23 -11.97 17.07
C LEU A 79 -8.50 -10.93 17.93
N ILE A 80 -8.79 -9.65 17.76
CA ILE A 80 -8.24 -8.55 18.57
C ILE A 80 -8.80 -8.62 20.00
N GLU A 81 -10.09 -8.88 20.19
CA GLU A 81 -10.69 -9.11 21.51
C GLU A 81 -10.03 -10.28 22.26
N LYS A 82 -9.53 -11.28 21.53
CA LYS A 82 -8.72 -12.39 22.06
C LYS A 82 -7.24 -12.07 22.21
N GLN A 83 -6.86 -10.79 22.20
CA GLN A 83 -5.51 -10.28 22.42
C GLN A 83 -4.48 -10.87 21.45
N CYS A 84 -4.86 -11.03 20.18
CA CYS A 84 -3.88 -11.40 19.15
C CYS A 84 -2.83 -10.29 18.96
N LYS A 85 -1.64 -10.69 18.52
CA LYS A 85 -0.57 -9.77 18.15
C LYS A 85 -0.92 -9.12 16.82
N VAL A 86 -1.15 -7.81 16.85
CA VAL A 86 -1.52 -7.01 15.67
C VAL A 86 -0.31 -6.78 14.75
N ASN A 87 0.83 -6.41 15.34
CA ASN A 87 2.07 -6.11 14.61
C ASN A 87 2.92 -7.38 14.45
N VAL A 88 2.48 -8.26 13.56
CA VAL A 88 3.17 -9.50 13.18
C VAL A 88 3.52 -9.50 11.70
N TRP A 89 4.49 -10.31 11.31
CA TRP A 89 4.92 -10.46 9.92
C TRP A 89 4.60 -11.86 9.39
N ASP A 90 4.12 -11.91 8.14
CA ASP A 90 4.11 -13.11 7.31
C ASP A 90 5.50 -13.39 6.68
N GLY A 91 5.61 -14.42 5.85
CA GLY A 91 6.85 -14.80 5.17
C GLY A 91 7.40 -13.77 4.18
N GLU A 92 6.62 -12.74 3.83
CA GLU A 92 7.02 -11.62 2.99
C GLU A 92 7.16 -10.31 3.79
N ASN A 93 7.30 -10.41 5.12
CA ASN A 93 7.35 -9.28 6.05
C ASN A 93 6.11 -8.38 6.04
N ARG A 94 4.98 -8.83 5.47
CA ARG A 94 3.76 -8.02 5.44
C ARG A 94 3.04 -8.16 6.77
N SER A 95 2.55 -7.04 7.26
CA SER A 95 1.68 -7.01 8.43
C SER A 95 0.22 -7.31 8.04
N PRO A 96 -0.65 -7.67 9.01
CA PRO A 96 -2.08 -7.76 8.77
C PRO A 96 -2.68 -6.46 8.20
N LEU A 97 -2.15 -5.30 8.62
CA LEU A 97 -2.54 -3.99 8.09
C LEU A 97 -2.13 -3.85 6.63
N THR A 98 -0.87 -4.14 6.30
CA THR A 98 -0.37 -4.14 4.92
C THR A 98 -1.22 -5.06 4.03
N LYS A 99 -1.67 -6.20 4.56
CA LYS A 99 -2.57 -7.13 3.86
C LYS A 99 -3.99 -6.61 3.67
N ALA A 100 -4.56 -5.97 4.68
CA ALA A 100 -5.86 -5.32 4.53
C ALA A 100 -5.81 -4.24 3.44
N VAL A 101 -4.78 -3.39 3.45
CA VAL A 101 -4.61 -2.31 2.47
C VAL A 101 -4.33 -2.85 1.06
N GLN A 102 -3.43 -3.82 0.92
CA GLN A 102 -3.11 -4.45 -0.38
C GLN A 102 -4.33 -5.10 -1.05
N CYS A 103 -5.29 -5.58 -0.26
CA CYS A 103 -6.51 -6.22 -0.75
C CYS A 103 -7.74 -5.29 -0.74
N ASP A 104 -7.53 -3.98 -0.52
CA ASP A 104 -8.57 -2.96 -0.49
C ASP A 104 -9.68 -3.25 0.53
N LYS A 105 -9.27 -3.66 1.74
CA LYS A 105 -10.16 -4.01 2.86
C LYS A 105 -10.16 -2.91 3.91
N GLU A 106 -10.70 -1.75 3.55
CA GLU A 106 -10.69 -0.52 4.36
C GLU A 106 -11.26 -0.73 5.78
N SER A 107 -12.36 -1.47 5.93
CA SER A 107 -12.93 -1.74 7.26
C SER A 107 -11.98 -2.53 8.15
N CYS A 108 -11.23 -3.48 7.59
CA CYS A 108 -10.23 -4.24 8.35
C CYS A 108 -9.02 -3.37 8.70
N ALA A 109 -8.55 -2.54 7.75
CA ALA A 109 -7.45 -1.63 7.98
C ALA A 109 -7.79 -0.61 9.09
N THR A 110 -9.00 -0.05 9.07
CA THR A 110 -9.49 0.89 10.08
C THR A 110 -9.49 0.26 11.47
N ILE A 111 -10.09 -0.93 11.62
CA ILE A 111 -10.12 -1.65 12.91
C ILE A 111 -8.69 -1.90 13.43
N LEU A 112 -7.77 -2.32 12.55
CA LEU A 112 -6.38 -2.57 12.93
C LEU A 112 -5.68 -1.29 13.43
N LEU A 113 -5.85 -0.17 12.72
CA LEU A 113 -5.25 1.12 13.08
C LEU A 113 -5.77 1.62 14.42
N GLU A 114 -7.08 1.52 14.67
CA GLU A 114 -7.72 1.84 15.94
C GLU A 114 -7.17 0.99 17.11
N HIS A 115 -6.68 -0.21 16.82
CA HIS A 115 -6.11 -1.15 17.80
C HIS A 115 -4.57 -1.20 17.77
N GLY A 116 -3.93 -0.12 17.32
CA GLY A 116 -2.47 0.06 17.46
C GLY A 116 -1.63 -0.68 16.43
N ALA A 117 -2.19 -1.01 15.25
CA ALA A 117 -1.37 -1.43 14.13
C ALA A 117 -0.40 -0.31 13.72
N ASP A 118 0.87 -0.66 13.52
CA ASP A 118 1.89 0.27 13.06
C ASP A 118 1.86 0.39 11.53
N PRO A 119 1.46 1.55 10.96
CA PRO A 119 1.39 1.73 9.51
C PRO A 119 2.76 1.82 8.83
N ASN A 120 3.84 1.95 9.61
CA ASN A 120 5.20 2.12 9.10
C ASN A 120 5.97 0.80 8.98
N LEU A 121 5.36 -0.34 9.30
CA LEU A 121 5.95 -1.64 9.04
C LEU A 121 6.13 -1.84 7.54
N VAL A 122 7.31 -2.31 7.16
CA VAL A 122 7.72 -2.52 5.78
C VAL A 122 7.76 -4.00 5.43
N ASP A 123 7.35 -4.31 4.20
CA ASP A 123 7.49 -5.64 3.63
C ASP A 123 8.91 -5.92 3.09
N LEU A 124 9.11 -7.06 2.42
CA LEU A 124 10.39 -7.40 1.78
C LEU A 124 10.83 -6.43 0.68
N TYR A 125 9.95 -5.59 0.15
CA TYR A 125 10.27 -4.57 -0.86
C TYR A 125 10.46 -3.18 -0.23
N GLY A 126 10.34 -3.05 1.10
CA GLY A 126 10.41 -1.77 1.79
C GLY A 126 9.11 -0.97 1.72
N ASN A 127 8.02 -1.54 1.22
CA ASN A 127 6.74 -0.86 1.11
C ASN A 127 6.00 -0.87 2.44
N THR A 128 5.54 0.32 2.86
CA THR A 128 4.60 0.51 3.97
C THR A 128 3.15 0.35 3.49
N ALA A 129 2.19 0.36 4.43
CA ALA A 129 0.78 0.40 4.07
C ALA A 129 0.43 1.62 3.19
N LEU A 130 1.07 2.77 3.43
CA LEU A 130 0.83 3.99 2.66
C LEU A 130 1.28 3.90 1.20
N HIS A 131 2.36 3.16 0.90
CA HIS A 131 2.78 2.89 -0.48
C HIS A 131 1.68 2.16 -1.25
N TYR A 132 1.10 1.12 -0.65
CA TYR A 132 0.00 0.40 -1.26
C TYR A 132 -1.24 1.28 -1.41
N ALA A 133 -1.62 2.03 -0.37
CA ALA A 133 -2.81 2.89 -0.43
C ALA A 133 -2.70 3.96 -1.53
N ALA A 134 -1.51 4.53 -1.76
CA ALA A 134 -1.27 5.51 -2.82
C ALA A 134 -1.43 4.94 -4.25
N CYS A 135 -1.28 3.63 -4.44
CA CYS A 135 -1.57 2.96 -5.72
C CYS A 135 -3.06 2.63 -5.90
N HIS A 136 -3.90 2.84 -4.89
CA HIS A 136 -5.35 2.62 -4.97
C HIS A 136 -6.09 3.97 -5.08
N GLN A 137 -7.39 3.92 -5.40
CA GLN A 137 -8.26 5.10 -5.51
C GLN A 137 -9.02 5.38 -4.19
N SER A 138 -8.38 5.12 -3.04
CA SER A 138 -9.03 5.31 -1.73
C SER A 138 -8.33 6.39 -0.90
N ASP A 139 -8.77 7.63 -1.10
CA ASP A 139 -8.34 8.79 -0.32
C ASP A 139 -8.67 8.62 1.17
N SER A 140 -9.80 7.96 1.48
CA SER A 140 -10.22 7.66 2.85
C SER A 140 -9.18 6.80 3.58
N LEU A 141 -8.65 5.78 2.92
CA LEU A 141 -7.64 4.91 3.51
C LEU A 141 -6.30 5.62 3.70
N VAL A 142 -5.90 6.47 2.75
CA VAL A 142 -4.70 7.31 2.86
C VAL A 142 -4.85 8.29 4.02
N ALA A 143 -5.98 8.99 4.12
CA ALA A 143 -6.28 9.90 5.22
C ALA A 143 -6.19 9.19 6.58
N LYS A 144 -6.82 8.01 6.71
CA LYS A 144 -6.79 7.21 7.94
C LYS A 144 -5.38 6.76 8.31
N LEU A 145 -4.56 6.36 7.33
CA LEU A 145 -3.16 5.99 7.59
C LEU A 145 -2.36 7.18 8.12
N LEU A 146 -2.56 8.38 7.56
CA LEU A 146 -1.88 9.61 8.00
C LEU A 146 -2.35 10.05 9.39
N GLU A 147 -3.65 9.94 9.71
CA GLU A 147 -4.19 10.17 11.07
C GLU A 147 -3.48 9.29 12.11
N HIS A 148 -3.12 8.07 11.71
CA HIS A 148 -2.38 7.10 12.54
C HIS A 148 -0.86 7.16 12.36
N LYS A 149 -0.32 8.30 11.91
CA LYS A 149 1.11 8.61 11.83
C LYS A 149 1.90 7.74 10.84
N ALA A 150 1.28 7.36 9.72
CA ALA A 150 2.02 6.84 8.57
C ALA A 150 3.01 7.90 8.07
N ASN A 151 4.24 7.48 7.78
CA ASN A 151 5.27 8.35 7.24
C ASN A 151 5.02 8.61 5.74
N LEU A 152 4.62 9.83 5.42
CA LEU A 152 4.35 10.32 4.07
C LEU A 152 5.59 10.26 3.16
N GLU A 153 6.78 10.37 3.76
CA GLU A 153 8.08 10.37 3.07
C GLU A 153 8.82 9.03 3.18
N ALA A 154 8.13 7.96 3.57
CA ALA A 154 8.75 6.63 3.60
C ALA A 154 9.21 6.25 2.20
N GLN A 155 10.47 5.80 2.07
CA GLN A 155 11.02 5.31 0.81
C GLN A 155 11.11 3.79 0.82
N ASN A 156 10.61 3.16 -0.24
CA ASN A 156 10.80 1.73 -0.45
C ASN A 156 12.23 1.39 -0.95
N LYS A 157 12.48 0.12 -1.27
CA LYS A 157 13.79 -0.34 -1.76
C LYS A 157 14.20 0.23 -3.13
N ASP A 158 13.30 0.86 -3.86
CA ASP A 158 13.62 1.57 -5.11
C ASP A 158 13.72 3.09 -4.91
N GLY A 159 13.52 3.58 -3.67
CA GLY A 159 13.52 4.99 -3.32
C GLY A 159 12.19 5.70 -3.59
N TYR A 160 11.17 4.97 -4.01
CA TYR A 160 9.86 5.55 -4.25
C TYR A 160 9.18 5.90 -2.93
N THR A 161 8.69 7.13 -2.83
CA THR A 161 7.72 7.55 -1.82
C THR A 161 6.29 7.24 -2.28
N PRO A 162 5.29 7.29 -1.39
CA PRO A 162 3.88 7.24 -1.79
C PRO A 162 3.50 8.22 -2.91
N LEU A 163 4.05 9.46 -2.87
CA LEU A 163 3.84 10.45 -3.93
C LEU A 163 4.41 9.97 -5.28
N LEU A 164 5.65 9.49 -5.29
CA LEU A 164 6.28 9.01 -6.53
C LEU A 164 5.52 7.80 -7.10
N LEU A 165 4.97 6.93 -6.25
CA LEU A 165 4.08 5.85 -6.71
C LEU A 165 2.82 6.40 -7.35
N ALA A 166 2.07 7.29 -6.68
CA ALA A 166 0.84 7.88 -7.25
C ALA A 166 1.07 8.56 -8.62
N ILE A 167 2.26 9.15 -8.84
CA ILE A 167 2.68 9.70 -10.13
C ILE A 167 2.88 8.59 -11.18
N THR A 168 3.58 7.50 -10.85
CA THR A 168 3.75 6.36 -11.78
C THR A 168 2.43 5.65 -12.11
N GLU A 169 1.42 5.82 -11.27
CA GLU A 169 0.07 5.29 -11.43
C GLU A 169 -0.81 6.21 -12.31
N ASN A 170 -0.29 7.40 -12.65
CA ASN A 170 -1.03 8.48 -13.30
C ASN A 170 -2.33 8.87 -12.54
N ASN A 171 -2.29 8.82 -11.20
CA ASN A 171 -3.45 9.12 -10.36
C ASN A 171 -3.41 10.56 -9.87
N ALA A 172 -3.94 11.49 -10.68
CA ALA A 172 -3.92 12.93 -10.38
C ALA A 172 -4.62 13.31 -9.07
N GLU A 173 -5.73 12.65 -8.74
CA GLU A 173 -6.48 12.90 -7.50
C GLU A 173 -5.64 12.54 -6.28
N MET A 174 -5.00 11.36 -6.30
CA MET A 174 -4.12 10.93 -5.21
C MET A 174 -2.85 11.78 -5.11
N VAL A 175 -2.27 12.19 -6.25
CA VAL A 175 -1.13 13.12 -6.24
C VAL A 175 -1.52 14.44 -5.60
N GLU A 176 -2.67 15.02 -5.99
CA GLU A 176 -3.18 16.25 -5.39
C GLU A 176 -3.44 16.08 -3.89
N PHE A 177 -4.03 14.95 -3.48
CA PHE A 177 -4.29 14.63 -2.08
C PHE A 177 -3.01 14.56 -1.25
N LEU A 178 -1.99 13.83 -1.73
CA LEU A 178 -0.73 13.66 -1.03
C LEU A 178 0.04 14.99 -0.92
N LEU A 179 0.03 15.81 -1.96
CA LEU A 179 0.64 17.15 -1.95
C LEU A 179 -0.06 18.07 -0.95
N LYS A 180 -1.40 18.09 -0.93
CA LYS A 180 -2.18 18.82 0.09
C LYS A 180 -1.92 18.32 1.51
N SER A 181 -1.57 17.04 1.65
CA SER A 181 -1.18 16.42 2.92
C SER A 181 0.28 16.72 3.32
N GLY A 182 1.01 17.49 2.52
CA GLY A 182 2.37 17.94 2.80
C GLY A 182 3.48 17.05 2.25
N ALA A 183 3.20 16.23 1.24
CA ALA A 183 4.23 15.40 0.60
C ALA A 183 5.27 16.29 -0.10
N ASP A 184 6.55 15.92 -0.01
CA ASP A 184 7.61 16.66 -0.68
C ASP A 184 7.51 16.49 -2.21
N VAL A 185 7.10 17.55 -2.90
CA VAL A 185 7.01 17.59 -4.35
C VAL A 185 8.37 17.38 -5.04
N ASN A 186 9.47 17.61 -4.33
CA ASN A 186 10.84 17.41 -4.83
C ASN A 186 11.41 16.04 -4.44
N ALA A 187 10.59 15.13 -3.89
CA ALA A 187 11.00 13.75 -3.62
C ALA A 187 11.63 13.12 -4.87
N SER A 188 12.65 12.29 -4.65
CA SER A 188 13.35 11.59 -5.73
C SER A 188 13.59 10.12 -5.41
N ASP A 189 13.62 9.31 -6.47
CA ASP A 189 13.93 7.89 -6.36
C ASP A 189 15.44 7.65 -6.17
N LYS A 190 15.86 6.38 -6.07
CA LYS A 190 17.30 6.04 -5.94
C LYS A 190 18.17 6.46 -7.12
N ASN A 191 17.57 6.72 -8.28
CA ASN A 191 18.27 7.21 -9.46
C ASN A 191 18.28 8.75 -9.52
N GLN A 192 17.87 9.43 -8.44
CA GLN A 192 17.72 10.88 -8.36
C GLN A 192 16.69 11.44 -9.35
N ARG A 193 15.73 10.61 -9.79
CA ARG A 193 14.62 11.11 -10.61
C ARG A 193 13.59 11.75 -9.71
N THR A 194 13.34 13.05 -9.90
CA THR A 194 12.33 13.81 -9.18
C THR A 194 10.91 13.41 -9.60
N ALA A 195 9.91 13.77 -8.80
CA ALA A 195 8.49 13.64 -9.15
C ALA A 195 8.18 14.14 -10.58
N LEU A 196 8.73 15.31 -10.95
CA LEU A 196 8.54 15.91 -12.27
C LEU A 196 9.19 15.09 -13.38
N MET A 197 10.42 14.61 -13.18
CA MET A 197 11.08 13.72 -14.17
C MET A 197 10.30 12.43 -14.38
N ILE A 198 9.76 11.84 -13.32
CA ILE A 198 8.95 10.61 -13.41
C ILE A 198 7.66 10.90 -14.19
N ALA A 199 6.95 11.98 -13.87
CA ALA A 199 5.72 12.38 -14.55
C ALA A 199 5.91 12.67 -16.06
N LEU A 200 7.10 13.10 -16.47
CA LEU A 200 7.43 13.38 -17.88
C LEU A 200 7.91 12.14 -18.65
N SER A 201 8.36 11.11 -17.94
CA SER A 201 8.83 9.86 -18.54
C SER A 201 7.70 8.91 -18.95
N ASP A 202 6.52 9.08 -18.35
CA ASP A 202 5.25 8.52 -18.81
C ASP A 202 4.50 9.64 -19.56
N GLU A 203 3.72 9.31 -20.59
CA GLU A 203 3.15 10.29 -21.55
C GLU A 203 2.62 11.58 -20.89
N PRO A 204 2.86 12.77 -21.48
CA PRO A 204 2.63 14.06 -20.84
C PRO A 204 1.16 14.22 -20.45
N THR A 205 0.91 14.06 -19.16
CA THR A 205 -0.41 13.96 -18.54
C THR A 205 -0.69 15.20 -17.70
N SER A 206 -1.95 15.36 -17.30
CA SER A 206 -2.43 16.41 -16.37
C SER A 206 -1.60 16.53 -15.08
N LEU A 207 -0.84 15.48 -14.73
CA LEU A 207 0.13 15.48 -13.63
C LEU A 207 1.23 16.53 -13.77
N VAL A 208 1.75 16.79 -14.97
CA VAL A 208 2.83 17.77 -15.17
C VAL A 208 2.33 19.17 -14.80
N SER A 209 1.12 19.53 -15.26
CA SER A 209 0.50 20.81 -14.89
C SER A 209 0.21 20.88 -13.38
N LEU A 210 -0.24 19.79 -12.77
CA LEU A 210 -0.53 19.74 -11.33
C LEU A 210 0.75 19.96 -10.50
N LEU A 211 1.85 19.30 -10.88
CA LEU A 211 3.14 19.45 -10.21
C LEU A 211 3.71 20.85 -10.39
N LEU A 212 3.69 21.41 -11.61
CA LEU A 212 4.20 22.77 -11.89
C LEU A 212 3.42 23.89 -11.19
N GLN A 213 2.17 23.64 -10.80
CA GLN A 213 1.39 24.58 -9.97
C GLN A 213 1.83 24.59 -8.51
N GLN A 214 2.46 23.53 -8.03
CA GLN A 214 3.14 23.55 -6.74
C GLN A 214 4.46 24.31 -6.89
N GLU A 215 5.00 24.88 -5.81
CA GLU A 215 6.29 25.60 -5.79
C GLU A 215 7.49 24.65 -6.02
N VAL A 216 7.50 23.92 -7.14
CA VAL A 216 8.54 22.96 -7.50
C VAL A 216 9.85 23.70 -7.72
N ASN A 217 10.87 23.30 -6.98
CA ASN A 217 12.20 23.82 -7.17
C ASN A 217 12.83 23.11 -8.37
N LEU A 218 12.73 23.70 -9.56
CA LEU A 218 13.38 23.19 -10.76
C LEU A 218 14.91 23.22 -10.54
N SER A 219 15.50 22.06 -10.28
CA SER A 219 16.94 21.93 -10.11
C SER A 219 17.63 21.81 -11.46
N CYS A 220 18.94 22.06 -11.53
CA CYS A 220 19.70 21.86 -12.76
C CYS A 220 19.64 20.41 -13.27
N GLN A 221 19.38 19.43 -12.38
CA GLN A 221 19.22 18.03 -12.75
C GLN A 221 17.94 17.81 -13.58
N ASP A 222 16.84 18.50 -13.25
CA ASP A 222 15.56 18.46 -14.01
C ASP A 222 15.69 19.02 -15.44
N ILE A 223 16.77 19.76 -15.71
CA ILE A 223 17.03 20.46 -16.98
C ILE A 223 17.96 19.64 -17.91
N MET A 224 18.64 18.60 -17.41
CA MET A 224 19.72 17.93 -18.15
C MET A 224 19.26 17.02 -19.29
N ASP A 225 18.01 16.57 -19.30
CA ASP A 225 17.47 15.90 -20.47
C ASP A 225 17.00 16.96 -21.49
N SER A 226 17.68 17.01 -22.64
CA SER A 226 17.38 17.95 -23.73
C SER A 226 15.92 17.91 -24.18
N GLN A 227 15.24 16.76 -24.03
CA GLN A 227 13.80 16.65 -24.25
C GLN A 227 12.98 17.33 -23.13
N LEU A 228 13.32 17.10 -21.86
CA LEU A 228 12.67 17.76 -20.72
C LEU A 228 12.83 19.27 -20.79
N ARG A 229 14.03 19.78 -21.10
CA ARG A 229 14.29 21.21 -21.19
C ARG A 229 13.43 21.89 -22.24
N ASN A 230 13.33 21.30 -23.44
CA ASN A 230 12.51 21.84 -24.53
C ASN A 230 11.01 21.75 -24.21
N MET A 231 10.58 20.67 -23.55
CA MET A 231 9.20 20.45 -23.13
C MET A 231 8.80 21.43 -22.00
N LEU A 232 9.63 21.60 -20.97
CA LEU A 232 9.45 22.59 -19.89
C LEU A 232 9.43 24.02 -20.45
N LEU A 233 10.34 24.38 -21.36
CA LEU A 233 10.31 25.68 -22.05
C LEU A 233 9.00 25.89 -22.81
N SER A 234 8.50 24.88 -23.52
CA SER A 234 7.23 24.99 -24.27
C SER A 234 6.01 25.12 -23.35
N MET A 235 5.99 24.46 -22.20
CA MET A 235 4.87 24.51 -21.25
C MET A 235 4.89 25.79 -20.40
N VAL A 236 6.05 26.26 -19.97
CA VAL A 236 6.20 27.53 -19.23
C VAL A 236 5.85 28.74 -20.10
N LEU A 237 6.10 28.67 -21.42
CA LEU A 237 5.69 29.70 -22.38
C LEU A 237 4.17 29.70 -22.67
N LEU A 238 3.45 28.61 -22.39
CA LEU A 238 1.99 28.50 -22.55
C LEU A 238 1.22 28.91 -21.28
N CYS A 239 1.88 28.95 -20.13
CA CYS A 239 1.29 29.39 -18.85
C CYS A 239 1.49 30.88 -18.54
N LYS A 240 1.98 31.69 -19.49
CA LYS A 240 2.03 33.16 -19.45
C LYS A 240 1.18 33.74 -20.57
#